data_AF-A0A037ZFJ6-F1
#
_entry.id   AF-A0A037ZFJ6-F1
#
_cell.length_a   1.000
_cell.length_b   1.000
_cell.length_c   1.000
_cell.angle_alpha   90.00
_cell.angle_beta   90.00
_cell.angle_gamma   90.00
#
_symmetry.space_group_name_H-M   'P 1'
#
loop_
_entity.id
_entity.type
_entity.pdbx_description
1 polymer ?
#
loop_
_entity_poly.entity_id
_entity_poly.type
_entity_poly.pdbx_seq_one_letter_code
_entity_poly.pdbx_strand_id
1 'polypeptide(L)'
;MDESSADAVEGTDVTQTGFPLAPDDEHLQHVGKTKQGNGYWIDFQLAVEDGKVRDFVTAYVFDKEGHLISCEVINCGLRGDADCRTATDVVPKLLAKIDATVTSEIWVKPFSRVFYGHSFGLVVREDDEGDDPQGETLIDALPGHTLMFYGPWDTCNYDS
;
A
#
# COMPACT_ATOMS: atom_id res chain seq x y z
N MET A 1 12.85 2.29 -47.75
CA MET A 1 13.15 2.68 -46.38
C MET A 1 11.79 2.95 -45.77
N ASP A 2 11.19 1.90 -45.23
CA ASP A 2 9.91 1.99 -44.52
C ASP A 2 10.25 2.33 -43.08
N GLU A 3 9.98 3.58 -42.68
CA GLU A 3 9.96 3.97 -41.28
C GLU A 3 8.68 3.42 -40.67
N SER A 4 8.79 2.23 -40.08
CA SER A 4 7.77 1.67 -39.20
C SER A 4 7.60 2.63 -38.01
N SER A 5 6.48 3.35 -38.00
CA SER A 5 6.01 4.12 -36.86
C SER A 5 5.84 3.15 -35.68
N ALA A 6 6.71 3.26 -34.69
CA ALA A 6 6.52 2.59 -33.41
C ALA A 6 5.47 3.42 -32.66
N ASP A 7 4.24 2.89 -32.58
CA ASP A 7 3.24 3.33 -31.63
C ASP A 7 3.86 3.26 -30.23
N ALA A 8 4.17 4.42 -29.65
CA ALA A 8 4.39 4.54 -28.23
C ALA A 8 3.05 4.22 -27.56
N VAL A 9 2.95 3.02 -26.98
CA VAL A 9 1.82 2.68 -26.13
C VAL A 9 1.85 3.67 -24.97
N GLU A 10 0.89 4.61 -24.95
CA GLU A 10 0.69 5.53 -23.84
C GLU A 10 0.68 4.72 -22.54
N GLY A 11 1.66 4.98 -21.67
CA GLY A 11 1.83 4.25 -20.42
C GLY A 11 0.54 4.32 -19.61
N THR A 12 0.07 3.16 -19.17
CA THR A 12 -1.11 3.07 -18.30
C THR A 12 -0.88 3.94 -17.05
N ASP A 13 -1.66 5.03 -16.91
CA ASP A 13 -1.62 5.88 -15.73
C ASP A 13 -2.19 5.11 -14.53
N VAL A 14 -1.30 4.47 -13.78
CA VAL A 14 -1.61 3.66 -12.59
C VAL A 14 -2.38 4.45 -11.53
N THR A 15 -2.28 5.78 -11.51
CA THR A 15 -3.05 6.62 -10.57
C THR A 15 -4.54 6.59 -10.87
N GLN A 16 -4.90 6.42 -12.14
CA GLN A 16 -6.28 6.32 -12.60
C GLN A 16 -6.76 4.88 -12.69
N THR A 17 -5.90 3.98 -13.18
CA THR A 17 -6.29 2.59 -13.42
C THR A 17 -6.16 1.73 -12.18
N GLY A 18 -5.20 2.00 -11.30
CA GLY A 18 -4.82 1.11 -10.21
C GLY A 18 -3.98 -0.07 -10.68
N PHE A 19 -3.71 -0.97 -9.74
CA PHE A 19 -2.90 -2.19 -9.91
C PHE A 19 -3.36 -3.27 -8.90
N PRO A 20 -3.01 -4.55 -9.11
CA PRO A 20 -3.38 -5.61 -8.18
C PRO A 20 -2.45 -5.64 -6.97
N LEU A 21 -3.02 -5.92 -5.79
CA LEU A 21 -2.28 -6.46 -4.65
C LEU A 21 -2.57 -7.95 -4.54
N ALA A 22 -1.55 -8.77 -4.72
CA ALA A 22 -1.66 -10.23 -4.61
C ALA A 22 -1.14 -10.67 -3.23
N PRO A 23 -1.91 -11.45 -2.46
CA PRO A 23 -1.45 -11.96 -1.17
C PRO A 23 -0.27 -12.92 -1.35
N ASP A 24 0.69 -12.83 -0.43
CA ASP A 24 1.83 -13.73 -0.32
C ASP A 24 2.10 -14.10 1.15
N ASP A 25 3.12 -14.93 1.39
CA ASP A 25 3.49 -15.39 2.72
C ASP A 25 4.50 -14.47 3.43
N GLU A 26 4.90 -13.34 2.83
CA GLU A 26 5.93 -12.43 3.33
C GLU A 26 5.35 -11.06 3.71
N HIS A 27 5.13 -10.18 2.74
CA HIS A 27 4.76 -8.79 2.99
C HIS A 27 3.27 -8.50 2.80
N LEU A 28 2.56 -9.27 1.97
CA LEU A 28 1.14 -9.08 1.65
C LEU A 28 0.25 -10.15 2.28
N GLN A 29 0.60 -10.59 3.48
CA GLN A 29 -0.10 -11.67 4.22
C GLN A 29 -1.58 -11.39 4.51
N HIS A 30 -1.98 -10.12 4.52
CA HIS A 30 -3.34 -9.70 4.88
C HIS A 30 -3.99 -8.87 3.79
N VAL A 31 -4.07 -9.45 2.59
CA VAL A 31 -4.79 -8.90 1.43
C VAL A 31 -5.97 -9.80 1.08
N GLY A 32 -7.15 -9.21 0.88
CA GLY A 32 -8.34 -10.03 0.62
C GLY A 32 -9.64 -9.27 0.48
N LYS A 33 -10.76 -10.00 0.60
CA LYS A 33 -12.11 -9.44 0.51
C LYS A 33 -12.86 -9.52 1.84
N THR A 34 -13.55 -8.43 2.14
CA THR A 34 -14.53 -8.36 3.21
C THR A 34 -15.78 -9.16 2.83
N LYS A 35 -16.66 -9.43 3.80
CA LYS A 35 -17.96 -10.09 3.56
C LYS A 35 -18.84 -9.39 2.53
N GLN A 36 -18.68 -8.08 2.36
CA GLN A 36 -19.44 -7.28 1.38
C GLN A 36 -18.80 -7.30 -0.02
N GLY A 37 -17.64 -7.94 -0.18
CA GLY A 37 -16.90 -8.02 -1.44
C GLY A 37 -15.95 -6.84 -1.68
N ASN A 38 -15.85 -5.89 -0.76
CA ASN A 38 -14.86 -4.81 -0.78
C ASN A 38 -13.47 -5.38 -0.55
N GLY A 39 -12.46 -4.84 -1.21
CA GLY A 39 -11.07 -5.22 -0.99
C GLY A 39 -10.56 -4.71 0.36
N TYR A 40 -9.62 -5.42 0.98
CA TYR A 40 -8.90 -4.96 2.15
C TYR A 40 -7.42 -5.27 2.07
N TRP A 41 -6.63 -4.42 2.71
CA TRP A 41 -5.22 -4.66 2.98
C TRP A 41 -4.92 -4.21 4.40
N ILE A 42 -4.31 -5.09 5.19
CA ILE A 42 -3.77 -4.76 6.51
C ILE A 42 -2.26 -4.85 6.42
N ASP A 43 -1.58 -3.79 6.86
CA ASP A 43 -0.14 -3.68 6.71
C ASP A 43 0.53 -3.19 7.99
N PHE A 44 1.81 -3.53 8.11
CA PHE A 44 2.67 -3.04 9.18
C PHE A 44 3.54 -1.92 8.67
N GLN A 45 3.49 -0.79 9.37
CA GLN A 45 4.18 0.43 8.99
C GLN A 45 5.02 0.94 10.15
N LEU A 46 6.12 1.61 9.83
CA LEU A 46 7.00 2.22 10.82
C LEU A 46 7.25 3.68 10.47
N ALA A 47 7.42 4.51 11.49
CA ALA A 47 7.88 5.89 11.32
C ALA A 47 9.03 6.16 12.28
N VAL A 48 9.98 6.98 11.85
CA VAL A 48 11.08 7.43 12.70
C VAL A 48 10.75 8.83 13.23
N GLU A 49 10.65 8.95 14.54
CA GLU A 49 10.37 10.19 15.26
C GLU A 49 11.50 10.44 16.28
N ASP A 50 12.23 11.54 16.15
CA ASP A 50 13.33 11.92 17.05
C ASP A 50 14.36 10.78 17.29
N GLY A 51 14.68 10.03 16.22
CA GLY A 51 15.61 8.91 16.27
C GLY A 51 15.06 7.63 16.92
N LYS A 52 13.76 7.58 17.21
CA LYS A 52 13.05 6.40 17.72
C LYS A 52 12.09 5.85 16.67
N VAL A 53 11.96 4.53 16.61
CA VAL A 53 11.01 3.86 15.70
C VAL A 53 9.66 3.71 16.41
N ARG A 54 8.60 4.16 15.76
CA ARG A 54 7.22 3.92 16.15
C ARG A 54 6.59 2.92 15.20
N ASP A 55 5.92 1.93 15.76
CA ASP A 55 5.24 0.89 15.00
C ASP A 55 3.76 1.23 14.83
N PHE A 56 3.20 0.91 13.67
CA PHE A 56 1.80 1.09 13.32
C PHE A 56 1.25 -0.17 12.63
N VAL A 57 -0.03 -0.42 12.81
CA VAL A 57 -0.78 -1.36 11.96
C VAL A 57 -1.90 -0.59 11.30
N THR A 58 -2.00 -0.71 9.99
CA THR A 58 -3.00 -0.03 9.17
C THR A 58 -4.00 -1.03 8.63
N ALA A 59 -5.25 -0.60 8.48
CA ALA A 59 -6.28 -1.35 7.77
C ALA A 59 -6.92 -0.42 6.74
N TYR A 60 -6.81 -0.80 5.48
CA TYR A 60 -7.39 -0.11 4.35
C TYR A 60 -8.50 -0.97 3.76
N VAL A 61 -9.63 -0.34 3.41
CA VAL A 61 -10.74 -0.98 2.69
C VAL A 61 -11.01 -0.19 1.42
N PHE A 62 -11.16 -0.91 0.32
CA PHE A 62 -11.31 -0.38 -1.03
C PHE A 62 -12.65 -0.80 -1.63
N ASP A 63 -13.24 0.06 -2.45
CA ASP A 63 -14.36 -0.34 -3.32
C ASP A 63 -13.89 -1.31 -4.42
N LYS A 64 -14.81 -1.71 -5.31
CA LYS A 64 -14.51 -2.69 -6.37
C LYS A 64 -13.64 -2.09 -7.48
N GLU A 65 -13.62 -0.77 -7.58
CA GLU A 65 -12.85 0.02 -8.52
C GLU A 65 -11.46 0.37 -7.96
N GLY A 66 -11.16 0.00 -6.71
CA GLY A 66 -9.88 0.20 -6.05
C GLY A 66 -9.74 1.53 -5.32
N HIS A 67 -10.78 2.34 -5.20
CA HIS A 67 -10.72 3.57 -4.40
C HIS A 67 -10.80 3.25 -2.91
N LEU A 68 -9.99 3.94 -2.12
CA LEU A 68 -10.06 3.85 -0.66
C LEU A 68 -11.39 4.38 -0.13
N ILE A 69 -12.15 3.54 0.58
CA ILE A 69 -13.41 3.90 1.25
C ILE A 69 -13.29 3.97 2.78
N SER A 70 -12.33 3.26 3.37
CA SER A 70 -12.07 3.33 4.82
C SER A 70 -10.59 3.11 5.12
N CYS A 71 -10.07 3.83 6.12
CA CYS A 71 -8.71 3.69 6.61
C CYS A 71 -8.69 3.83 8.13
N GLU A 72 -8.00 2.91 8.79
CA GLU A 72 -7.72 2.93 10.22
C GLU A 72 -6.24 2.71 10.48
N VAL A 73 -5.67 3.50 11.39
CA VAL A 73 -4.25 3.43 11.75
C VAL A 73 -4.13 3.29 13.26
N ILE A 74 -3.60 2.15 13.70
CA ILE A 74 -3.37 1.83 15.10
C ILE A 74 -1.91 2.12 15.45
N ASN A 75 -1.68 3.10 16.34
CA ASN A 75 -0.36 3.37 16.90
C ASN A 75 0.00 2.26 17.91
N CYS A 76 0.99 1.42 17.57
CA CYS A 76 1.41 0.31 18.41
C CYS A 76 2.38 0.73 19.51
N GLY A 77 2.93 1.94 19.46
CA GLY A 77 3.87 2.46 20.44
C GLY A 77 5.28 2.60 19.89
N LEU A 78 6.21 3.07 20.73
CA LEU A 78 7.62 3.12 20.38
C LEU A 78 8.24 1.74 20.55
N ARG A 79 9.06 1.35 19.58
CA ARG A 79 9.74 0.06 19.58
C ARG A 79 10.69 -0.01 20.78
N GLY A 80 10.50 -1.04 21.61
CA GLY A 80 11.26 -1.26 22.84
C GLY A 80 10.59 -0.75 24.12
N ASP A 81 9.48 0.00 24.03
CA ASP A 81 8.69 0.36 25.20
C ASP A 81 7.87 -0.84 25.69
N ALA A 82 7.64 -0.92 27.02
CA ALA A 82 6.92 -2.02 27.65
C ALA A 82 5.46 -2.16 27.19
N ASP A 83 4.84 -1.05 26.78
CA ASP A 83 3.45 -0.99 26.32
C ASP A 83 3.32 -1.18 24.79
N CYS A 84 4.41 -1.50 24.09
CA CYS A 84 4.38 -1.70 22.65
C CYS A 84 3.50 -2.90 22.28
N ARG A 85 2.44 -2.65 21.52
CA ARG A 85 1.51 -3.67 21.02
C ARG A 85 2.10 -4.37 19.81
N THR A 86 1.86 -5.67 19.70
CA THR A 86 2.36 -6.43 18.55
C THR A 86 1.32 -6.53 17.44
N ALA A 87 1.76 -6.83 16.21
CA ALA A 87 0.85 -7.14 15.11
C ALA A 87 -0.12 -8.28 15.48
N THR A 88 0.37 -9.29 16.21
CA THR A 88 -0.42 -10.42 16.74
C THR A 88 -1.60 -9.98 17.61
N ASP A 89 -1.48 -8.85 18.32
CA ASP A 89 -2.54 -8.32 19.18
C ASP A 89 -3.56 -7.45 18.42
N VAL A 90 -3.14 -6.85 17.31
CA VAL A 90 -3.88 -5.79 16.61
C VAL A 90 -4.58 -6.33 15.37
N VAL A 91 -3.88 -7.11 14.55
CA VAL A 91 -4.38 -7.63 13.28
C VAL A 91 -5.68 -8.44 13.43
N PRO A 92 -5.81 -9.39 14.38
CA PRO A 92 -7.07 -10.14 14.53
C PRO A 92 -8.28 -9.25 14.83
N LYS A 93 -8.07 -8.14 15.55
CA LYS A 93 -9.14 -7.18 15.87
C LYS A 93 -9.54 -6.38 14.64
N LEU A 94 -8.58 -5.97 13.81
CA LEU A 94 -8.84 -5.27 12.56
C LEU A 94 -9.54 -6.18 11.55
N LEU A 95 -9.07 -7.42 11.36
CA LEU A 95 -9.71 -8.42 10.51
C LEU A 95 -11.17 -8.65 10.90
N ALA A 96 -11.45 -8.80 12.20
CA ALA A 96 -12.81 -8.93 12.70
C ALA A 96 -13.65 -7.66 12.46
N LYS A 97 -13.06 -6.47 12.66
CA LYS A 97 -13.75 -5.19 12.49
C LYS A 97 -14.16 -4.91 11.05
N ILE A 98 -13.35 -5.30 10.07
CA ILE A 98 -13.65 -5.10 8.65
C ILE A 98 -14.42 -6.26 8.01
N ASP A 99 -14.87 -7.24 8.82
CA ASP A 99 -15.48 -8.47 8.35
C ASP A 99 -14.63 -9.15 7.25
N ALA A 100 -13.32 -9.29 7.47
CA ALA A 100 -12.43 -9.99 6.54
C ALA A 100 -12.84 -11.45 6.40
N THR A 101 -12.93 -11.96 5.17
CA THR A 101 -13.46 -13.31 4.90
C THR A 101 -12.56 -14.20 4.07
N VAL A 102 -11.90 -13.65 3.05
CA VAL A 102 -11.15 -14.43 2.07
C VAL A 102 -9.86 -13.71 1.74
N THR A 103 -8.73 -14.38 1.88
CA THR A 103 -7.45 -13.93 1.31
C THR A 103 -7.51 -14.11 -0.22
N SER A 104 -7.34 -13.03 -0.96
CA SER A 104 -7.40 -13.04 -2.42
C SER A 104 -6.79 -11.76 -2.98
N GLU A 105 -6.39 -11.80 -4.25
CA GLU A 105 -6.03 -10.59 -4.97
C GLU A 105 -7.15 -9.54 -4.93
N ILE A 106 -6.75 -8.27 -4.79
CA ILE A 106 -7.63 -7.11 -4.88
C ILE A 106 -7.05 -6.09 -5.83
N TRP A 107 -7.92 -5.23 -6.35
CA TRP A 107 -7.51 -4.08 -7.13
C TRP A 107 -7.46 -2.84 -6.24
N VAL A 108 -6.40 -2.04 -6.35
CA VAL A 108 -6.23 -0.80 -5.57
C VAL A 108 -5.74 0.34 -6.43
N LYS A 109 -6.10 1.57 -6.06
CA LYS A 109 -5.51 2.79 -6.60
C LYS A 109 -4.62 3.46 -5.56
N PRO A 110 -3.58 4.20 -5.99
CA PRO A 110 -2.80 5.04 -5.09
C PRO A 110 -3.68 5.97 -4.25
N PHE A 111 -3.32 6.15 -2.98
CA PHE A 111 -4.03 7.00 -2.04
C PHE A 111 -3.08 7.48 -0.94
N SER A 112 -3.44 8.60 -0.31
CA SER A 112 -2.76 9.09 0.89
C SER A 112 -3.76 9.58 1.93
N ARG A 113 -3.46 9.32 3.21
CA ARG A 113 -4.16 9.86 4.38
C ARG A 113 -3.12 10.23 5.45
N VAL A 114 -3.36 11.33 6.16
CA VAL A 114 -2.47 11.78 7.22
C VAL A 114 -2.99 11.34 8.58
N PHE A 115 -2.16 10.63 9.35
CA PHE A 115 -2.41 10.26 10.74
C PHE A 115 -1.15 10.49 11.57
N TYR A 116 -1.29 10.94 12.81
CA TYR A 116 -0.15 11.16 13.71
C TYR A 116 1.00 12.01 13.12
N GLY A 117 0.70 12.88 12.14
CA GLY A 117 1.71 13.69 11.44
C GLY A 117 2.43 13.01 10.27
N HIS A 118 2.09 11.76 9.94
CA HIS A 118 2.69 10.99 8.85
C HIS A 118 1.68 10.68 7.74
N SER A 119 2.16 10.58 6.51
CA SER A 119 1.38 10.08 5.37
C SER A 119 1.34 8.56 5.40
N PHE A 120 0.15 8.00 5.27
CA PHE A 120 -0.12 6.57 5.18
C PHE A 120 -0.83 6.25 3.87
N GLY A 121 -0.39 5.20 3.21
CA GLY A 121 -1.04 4.66 2.02
C GLY A 121 -0.05 4.23 0.96
N LEU A 122 -0.59 4.06 -0.26
CA LEU A 122 0.15 3.76 -1.47
C LEU A 122 0.36 5.07 -2.22
N VAL A 123 1.52 5.69 -2.03
CA VAL A 123 1.79 7.04 -2.51
C VAL A 123 2.72 6.99 -3.70
N VAL A 124 2.33 7.65 -4.79
CA VAL A 124 3.19 7.79 -5.97
C VAL A 124 4.44 8.56 -5.55
N ARG A 125 5.61 7.99 -5.79
CA ARG A 125 6.89 8.65 -5.52
C ARG A 125 7.00 9.86 -6.44
N GLU A 126 7.28 11.01 -5.86
CA GLU A 126 7.61 12.22 -6.63
C GLU A 126 9.03 12.05 -7.20
N ASP A 127 9.23 12.39 -8.47
CA ASP A 127 10.58 12.42 -9.05
C ASP A 127 11.40 13.51 -8.34
N ASP A 128 12.62 13.17 -7.92
CA ASP A 128 13.53 14.17 -7.35
C ASP A 128 13.95 15.17 -8.43
N GLU A 129 14.15 16.45 -8.05
CA GLU A 129 14.68 17.47 -8.97
C GLU A 129 16.07 17.07 -9.48
N GLY A 130 16.13 16.45 -10.67
CA GLY A 130 17.36 15.98 -11.30
C GLY A 130 17.27 14.58 -11.90
N ASP A 131 16.22 13.82 -11.59
CA ASP A 131 15.94 12.56 -12.27
C ASP A 131 15.37 12.79 -13.67
N ASP A 132 15.61 11.82 -14.56
CA ASP A 132 15.06 11.83 -15.91
C ASP A 132 13.53 11.88 -15.81
N PRO A 133 12.83 12.87 -16.40
CA PRO A 133 11.36 12.93 -16.39
C PRO A 133 10.69 11.74 -17.11
N GLN A 134 11.46 10.78 -17.63
CA GLN A 134 11.02 9.46 -18.08
C GLN A 134 11.23 8.35 -17.03
N GLY A 135 11.48 8.70 -15.76
CA GLY A 135 11.60 7.76 -14.66
C GLY A 135 10.44 6.78 -14.59
N GLU A 136 10.72 5.55 -14.18
CA GLU A 136 9.67 4.55 -13.94
C GLU A 136 8.75 5.06 -12.81
N THR A 137 7.44 5.03 -13.02
CA THR A 137 6.50 5.36 -11.94
C THR A 137 6.66 4.34 -10.81
N LEU A 138 6.86 4.82 -9.58
CA LEU A 138 6.98 4.00 -8.38
C LEU A 138 5.90 4.38 -7.37
N ILE A 139 5.43 3.40 -6.61
CA ILE A 139 4.44 3.61 -5.54
C ILE A 139 5.00 3.07 -4.23
N ASP A 140 5.15 3.94 -3.24
CA ASP A 140 5.66 3.59 -1.93
C ASP A 140 4.53 3.32 -0.92
N ALA A 141 4.69 2.25 -0.14
CA ALA A 141 3.91 2.03 1.07
C ALA A 141 4.47 2.90 2.21
N LEU A 142 3.80 4.01 2.49
CA LEU A 142 4.20 4.99 3.50
C LEU A 142 3.56 4.73 4.87
N PRO A 143 4.19 5.20 5.96
CA PRO A 143 5.43 5.99 6.06
C PRO A 143 6.74 5.17 6.08
N GLY A 144 6.67 3.85 6.16
CA GLY A 144 7.84 3.00 6.41
C GLY A 144 8.71 2.74 5.19
N HIS A 145 8.22 3.04 3.98
CA HIS A 145 8.83 2.61 2.73
C HIS A 145 9.13 1.10 2.75
N THR A 146 8.22 0.33 3.36
CA THR A 146 8.37 -1.11 3.55
C THR A 146 8.10 -1.90 2.29
N LEU A 147 7.40 -1.29 1.32
CA LEU A 147 7.14 -1.84 0.01
C LEU A 147 7.21 -0.72 -1.03
N MET A 148 7.83 -1.04 -2.17
CA MET A 148 7.91 -0.19 -3.35
C MET A 148 7.37 -0.97 -4.54
N PHE A 149 6.21 -0.57 -5.07
CA PHE A 149 5.57 -1.19 -6.23
C PHE A 149 6.02 -0.52 -7.52
N TYR A 150 6.13 -1.32 -8.58
CA TYR A 150 6.56 -0.88 -9.90
C TYR A 150 5.84 -1.66 -11.02
N GLY A 151 5.84 -1.07 -12.21
CA GLY A 151 5.23 -1.69 -13.38
C GLY A 151 5.95 -2.98 -13.83
N PRO A 152 5.32 -3.81 -14.68
CA PRO A 152 4.03 -3.61 -15.33
C PRO A 152 2.83 -3.71 -14.36
N TRP A 153 1.90 -2.75 -14.47
CA TRP A 153 0.82 -2.49 -13.50
C TRP A 153 -0.39 -3.45 -13.58
N ASP A 154 -0.37 -4.39 -14.53
CA ASP A 154 -1.30 -5.52 -14.58
C ASP A 154 -0.85 -6.70 -13.70
N THR A 155 0.30 -6.57 -13.04
CA THR A 155 0.86 -7.54 -12.10
C THR A 155 1.26 -6.87 -10.79
N CYS A 156 1.37 -7.66 -9.73
CA CYS A 156 1.77 -7.19 -8.41
C CYS A 156 3.30 -7.34 -8.23
N ASN A 157 4.08 -6.43 -8.82
CA ASN A 157 5.54 -6.39 -8.59
C ASN A 157 5.87 -5.40 -7.48
N TYR A 158 6.74 -5.80 -6.57
CA TYR A 158 7.25 -4.93 -5.52
C TYR A 158 8.63 -5.39 -5.04
N ASP A 159 9.37 -4.45 -4.45
CA ASP A 159 10.55 -4.70 -3.62
C ASP A 159 10.28 -4.23 -2.18
N SER A 160 10.99 -4.82 -1.21
CA SER A 160 10.84 -4.57 0.24
C SER A 160 12.16 -4.33 0.96
#